data_AF-A0A1V4IS43-F1
#
_entry.id   AF-A0A1V4IS43-F1
#
_cell.length_a   1.000
_cell.length_b   1.000
_cell.length_c   1.000
_cell.angle_alpha   90.00
_cell.angle_beta   90.00
_cell.angle_gamma   90.00
#
_symmetry.space_group_name_H-M   'P 1'
#
loop_
_entity.id
_entity.type
_entity.pdbx_description
1 polymer ?
#
loop_
_entity_poly.entity_id
_entity_poly.type
_entity_poly.pdbx_seq_one_letter_code
_entity_poly.pdbx_strand_id
1 'polypeptide(L)'
;MFRIITLEKLLKTLDRYDYMELHIHHTYKPNKSNFDGTNGIFLQKAIKYYHTHTKGWDDIGQHVTLLPDGRFVTGRDFGKTPVSISMYNKDAFSCEILGNFDVGKEELQGAQEESVIELARYFYNKGCYIRFHKENCHKTCPGSSISKEKFMRQVRTPKEKVDNILEYKDKPILKEGSENEYVKLLQNRLNYFGFNAGETDGIFGEKTLDAVKRFQKSRKLKVNGVMDKKTWACMFSR
;
A
#
# COMPACT_ATOMS: atom_id res chain seq x y z
N MET A 1 -0.54 2.73 29.05
CA MET A 1 -1.76 1.93 28.80
C MET A 1 -2.07 1.93 27.31
N PHE A 2 -2.39 0.78 26.72
CA PHE A 2 -2.71 0.68 25.30
C PHE A 2 -4.05 1.34 24.95
N ARG A 3 -4.13 1.91 23.75
CA ARG A 3 -5.31 2.62 23.24
C ARG A 3 -5.55 2.20 21.79
N ILE A 4 -6.82 2.08 21.41
CA ILE A 4 -7.22 1.97 20.01
C ILE A 4 -7.35 3.40 19.45
N ILE A 5 -6.71 3.66 18.32
CA ILE A 5 -6.71 4.96 17.65
C ILE A 5 -6.96 4.78 16.15
N THR A 6 -7.57 5.79 15.53
CA THR A 6 -7.72 5.86 14.07
C THR A 6 -6.38 6.20 13.41
N LEU A 7 -6.27 5.94 12.11
CA LEU A 7 -5.14 6.40 11.30
C LEU A 7 -4.93 7.92 11.44
N GLU A 8 -5.99 8.72 11.29
CA GLU A 8 -5.90 10.19 11.41
C GLU A 8 -5.29 10.63 12.74
N LYS A 9 -5.72 10.01 13.85
CA LYS A 9 -5.18 10.33 15.18
C LYS A 9 -3.73 9.87 15.31
N LEU A 10 -3.36 8.74 14.70
CA LEU A 10 -1.99 8.27 14.64
C LEU A 10 -1.10 9.26 13.88
N LEU A 11 -1.48 9.67 12.67
CA LEU A 11 -0.69 10.61 11.86
C LEU A 11 -0.46 11.94 12.59
N LYS A 12 -1.51 12.52 13.18
CA LYS A 12 -1.39 13.73 14.04
C LYS A 12 -0.45 13.54 15.23
N THR A 13 -0.38 12.32 15.76
CA THR A 13 0.52 11.99 16.88
C THR A 13 1.97 11.92 16.41
N LEU A 14 2.20 11.40 15.19
CA LEU A 14 3.51 11.24 14.55
C LEU A 14 4.14 12.56 14.12
N ASP A 15 3.37 13.63 13.93
CA ASP A 15 3.90 14.97 13.61
C ASP A 15 4.82 15.56 14.70
N ARG A 16 4.88 14.93 15.87
CA ARG A 16 5.74 15.32 17.00
C ARG A 16 7.09 14.59 17.02
N TYR A 17 7.37 13.75 16.02
CA TYR A 17 8.55 12.89 15.97
C TYR A 17 9.23 12.96 14.59
N ASP A 18 10.56 12.91 14.59
CA ASP A 18 11.41 12.98 13.40
C ASP A 18 11.95 11.60 13.01
N TYR A 19 11.06 10.63 12.81
CA TYR A 19 11.46 9.31 12.36
C TYR A 19 12.03 9.33 10.95
N MET A 20 13.03 8.49 10.70
CA MET A 20 13.69 8.33 9.40
C MET A 20 13.20 7.11 8.63
N GLU A 21 12.60 6.13 9.32
CA GLU A 21 12.11 4.90 8.71
C GLU A 21 10.74 4.46 9.23
N LEU A 22 9.96 3.80 8.38
CA LEU A 22 8.83 2.97 8.76
C LEU A 22 9.18 1.50 8.57
N HIS A 23 9.23 0.75 9.66
CA HIS A 23 9.35 -0.71 9.63
C HIS A 23 7.97 -1.36 9.57
N ILE A 24 7.75 -2.17 8.54
CA ILE A 24 6.51 -2.92 8.34
C ILE A 24 6.75 -4.40 8.63
N HIS A 25 5.95 -4.90 9.57
CA HIS A 25 5.97 -6.26 10.05
C HIS A 25 4.59 -6.90 9.98
N HIS A 26 4.54 -8.22 10.18
CA HIS A 26 3.29 -8.91 10.48
C HIS A 26 3.44 -9.69 11.78
N THR A 27 2.34 -9.84 12.50
CA THR A 27 2.39 -10.53 13.79
C THR A 27 2.70 -12.01 13.63
N TYR A 28 2.33 -12.64 12.50
CA TYR A 28 2.29 -14.09 12.24
C TYR A 28 1.35 -14.83 13.21
N LYS A 29 1.49 -14.61 14.51
CA LYS A 29 0.56 -14.91 15.60
C LYS A 29 0.55 -13.77 16.63
N PRO A 30 -0.62 -13.31 17.12
CA PRO A 30 -1.97 -13.67 16.68
C PRO A 30 -2.21 -13.29 15.21
N ASN A 31 -3.17 -13.93 14.54
CA ASN A 31 -3.54 -13.64 13.16
C ASN A 31 -4.99 -13.10 13.07
N LYS A 32 -5.55 -12.92 11.87
CA LYS A 32 -6.88 -12.29 11.75
C LYS A 32 -7.98 -13.12 12.39
N SER A 33 -7.87 -14.45 12.40
CA SER A 33 -8.85 -15.32 13.06
C SER A 33 -8.97 -15.11 14.57
N ASN A 34 -7.96 -14.48 15.19
CA ASN A 34 -8.00 -14.14 16.61
C ASN A 34 -8.73 -12.81 16.90
N PHE A 35 -9.08 -12.03 15.89
CA PHE A 35 -9.72 -10.72 16.05
C PHE A 35 -11.24 -10.83 15.90
N ASP A 36 -11.98 -10.42 16.93
CA ASP A 36 -13.46 -10.45 16.94
C ASP A 36 -14.11 -9.07 16.68
N GLY A 37 -13.32 -8.06 16.31
CA GLY A 37 -13.78 -6.68 16.14
C GLY A 37 -13.66 -5.80 17.40
N THR A 38 -13.52 -6.40 18.58
CA THR A 38 -13.57 -5.70 19.87
C THR A 38 -12.33 -5.96 20.75
N ASN A 39 -11.66 -7.09 20.55
CA ASN A 39 -10.59 -7.59 21.41
C ASN A 39 -9.18 -7.06 21.09
N GLY A 40 -9.04 -5.99 20.30
CA GLY A 40 -7.73 -5.48 19.87
C GLY A 40 -6.76 -5.16 21.03
N ILE A 41 -7.26 -4.57 22.13
CA ILE A 41 -6.44 -4.30 23.32
C ILE A 41 -6.00 -5.61 24.02
N PHE A 42 -6.87 -6.62 24.03
CA PHE A 42 -6.54 -7.92 24.59
C PHE A 42 -5.41 -8.59 23.78
N LEU A 43 -5.51 -8.61 22.45
CA LEU A 43 -4.46 -9.13 21.57
C LEU A 43 -3.13 -8.38 21.77
N GLN A 44 -3.18 -7.06 21.91
CA GLN A 44 -1.98 -6.25 22.17
C GLN A 44 -1.32 -6.61 23.51
N LYS A 45 -2.11 -6.86 24.56
CA LYS A 45 -1.60 -7.34 25.86
C LYS A 45 -0.96 -8.72 25.71
N ALA A 46 -1.56 -9.63 24.94
CA ALA A 46 -0.98 -10.94 24.67
C ALA A 46 0.37 -10.85 23.94
N ILE A 47 0.49 -9.96 22.95
CA ILE A 47 1.76 -9.71 22.24
C ILE A 47 2.81 -9.15 23.21
N LYS A 48 2.46 -8.16 24.03
CA LYS A 48 3.37 -7.63 25.07
C LYS A 48 3.80 -8.71 26.05
N TYR A 49 2.87 -9.55 26.49
CA TYR A 49 3.16 -10.64 27.42
C TYR A 49 4.20 -11.59 26.82
N TYR A 50 4.02 -12.01 25.57
CA TYR A 50 5.01 -12.85 24.86
C TYR A 50 6.39 -12.18 24.77
N HIS A 51 6.45 -10.90 24.38
CA HIS A 51 7.73 -10.17 24.31
C HIS A 51 8.42 -10.07 25.68
N THR A 52 7.68 -9.79 26.74
CA THR A 52 8.26 -9.57 28.07
C THR A 52 8.58 -10.87 28.80
N HIS A 53 7.70 -11.87 28.73
CA HIS A 53 7.81 -13.10 29.52
C HIS A 53 8.45 -14.27 28.76
N THR A 54 8.39 -14.26 27.42
CA THR A 54 9.00 -15.33 26.60
C THR A 54 10.28 -14.88 25.91
N LYS A 55 10.35 -13.62 25.46
CA LYS A 55 11.57 -13.07 24.84
C LYS A 55 12.48 -12.31 25.81
N GLY A 56 12.02 -12.03 27.02
CA GLY A 56 12.79 -11.30 28.02
C GLY A 56 13.03 -9.84 27.66
N TRP A 57 12.19 -9.24 26.81
CA TRP A 57 12.30 -7.83 26.44
C TRP A 57 11.68 -6.94 27.52
N ASP A 58 12.19 -5.73 27.71
CA ASP A 58 11.63 -4.80 28.69
C ASP A 58 10.20 -4.34 28.35
N ASP A 59 9.83 -4.38 27.07
CA ASP A 59 8.50 -3.99 26.60
C ASP A 59 8.18 -4.66 25.24
N ILE A 60 6.95 -4.46 24.78
CA ILE A 60 6.53 -4.78 23.41
C ILE A 60 7.46 -4.13 22.38
N GLY A 61 7.75 -4.80 21.26
CA GLY A 61 8.77 -4.34 20.30
C GLY A 61 8.33 -3.16 19.43
N GLN A 62 7.09 -3.20 18.95
CA GLN A 62 6.52 -2.24 18.01
C GLN A 62 5.77 -1.09 18.67
N HIS A 63 5.67 0.04 17.98
CA HIS A 63 4.93 1.21 18.44
C HIS A 63 3.42 1.05 18.27
N VAL A 64 2.99 0.39 17.19
CA VAL A 64 1.57 0.15 16.91
C VAL A 64 1.36 -1.23 16.29
N THR A 65 0.17 -1.78 16.53
CA THR A 65 -0.33 -2.96 15.82
C THR A 65 -1.59 -2.56 15.05
N LEU A 66 -1.62 -2.80 13.74
CA LEU A 66 -2.74 -2.52 12.86
C LEU A 66 -3.72 -3.69 12.84
N LEU A 67 -4.96 -3.42 13.23
CA LEU A 67 -6.05 -4.38 13.29
C LEU A 67 -6.73 -4.58 11.92
N PRO A 68 -7.44 -5.71 11.72
CA PRO A 68 -8.15 -6.00 10.47
C PRO A 68 -9.20 -4.95 10.06
N ASP A 69 -9.70 -4.16 11.01
CA ASP A 69 -10.68 -3.10 10.77
C ASP A 69 -10.05 -1.74 10.40
N GLY A 70 -8.73 -1.67 10.23
CA GLY A 70 -8.01 -0.44 9.88
C GLY A 70 -7.63 0.46 11.07
N ARG A 71 -8.05 0.13 12.29
CA ARG A 71 -7.62 0.88 13.49
C ARG A 71 -6.30 0.35 14.03
N PHE A 72 -5.59 1.18 14.78
CA PHE A 72 -4.30 0.83 15.39
C PHE A 72 -4.45 0.69 16.90
N VAL A 73 -3.75 -0.29 17.49
CA VAL A 73 -3.55 -0.36 18.94
C VAL A 73 -2.14 0.15 19.26
N THR A 74 -2.03 1.10 20.18
CA THR A 74 -0.71 1.57 20.64
C THR A 74 0.04 0.49 21.40
N GLY A 75 1.37 0.50 21.29
CA GLY A 75 2.31 -0.45 21.88
C GLY A 75 3.39 0.26 22.67
N ARG A 76 4.64 0.12 22.20
CA ARG A 76 5.82 0.79 22.76
C ARG A 76 5.64 2.32 22.70
N ASP A 77 6.20 3.00 23.68
CA ASP A 77 6.28 4.46 23.70
C ASP A 77 6.91 5.00 22.41
N PHE A 78 6.29 5.99 21.79
CA PHE A 78 6.74 6.55 20.51
C PHE A 78 8.08 7.27 20.67
N GLY A 79 8.40 7.80 21.85
CA GLY A 79 9.72 8.37 22.13
C GLY A 79 10.85 7.35 22.31
N LYS A 80 10.56 6.04 22.28
CA LYS A 80 11.55 4.98 22.48
C LYS A 80 11.84 4.22 21.20
N THR A 81 13.11 3.93 20.95
CA THR A 81 13.55 3.07 19.85
C THR A 81 12.81 1.71 19.86
N PRO A 82 12.28 1.24 18.71
CA PRO A 82 11.59 -0.05 18.63
C PRO A 82 12.56 -1.22 18.74
N VAL A 83 12.05 -2.40 19.09
CA VAL A 83 12.76 -3.67 18.95
C VAL A 83 12.11 -4.41 17.78
N SER A 84 12.55 -4.11 16.56
CA SER A 84 11.88 -4.52 15.33
C SER A 84 12.82 -5.20 14.33
N ILE A 85 13.81 -4.50 13.79
CA ILE A 85 14.79 -5.02 12.83
C ILE A 85 16.19 -4.77 13.40
N SER A 86 16.92 -5.85 13.70
CA SER A 86 18.28 -5.75 14.23
C SER A 86 19.16 -4.89 13.33
N MET A 87 19.95 -3.99 13.92
CA MET A 87 20.80 -2.97 13.26
C MET A 87 20.08 -1.80 12.57
N TYR A 88 18.76 -1.84 12.40
CA TYR A 88 18.00 -0.77 11.74
C TYR A 88 17.01 -0.04 12.67
N ASN A 89 16.97 -0.38 13.97
CA ASN A 89 15.98 0.16 14.89
C ASN A 89 16.10 1.68 15.15
N LYS A 90 17.29 2.25 15.01
CA LYS A 90 17.53 3.67 15.33
C LYS A 90 16.65 4.57 14.44
N ASP A 91 15.97 5.54 15.06
CA ASP A 91 15.09 6.51 14.41
C ASP A 91 13.94 5.91 13.57
N ALA A 92 13.62 4.63 13.78
CA ALA A 92 12.53 3.96 13.08
C ALA A 92 11.21 4.04 13.87
N PHE A 93 10.10 4.19 13.15
CA PHE A 93 8.77 3.84 13.61
C PHE A 93 8.45 2.40 13.19
N SER A 94 7.66 1.66 13.97
CA SER A 94 7.46 0.23 13.76
C SER A 94 5.99 -0.10 13.89
N CYS A 95 5.45 -0.68 12.82
CA CYS A 95 4.07 -1.10 12.69
C CYS A 95 4.02 -2.61 12.42
N GLU A 96 3.35 -3.34 13.33
CA GLU A 96 2.97 -4.73 13.12
C GLU A 96 1.58 -4.78 12.48
N ILE A 97 1.41 -5.52 11.38
CA ILE A 97 0.09 -5.79 10.80
C ILE A 97 -0.44 -7.10 11.42
N LEU A 98 -1.61 -7.06 12.07
CA LEU A 98 -2.21 -8.27 12.62
C LEU A 98 -2.58 -9.25 11.50
N GLY A 99 -1.86 -10.35 11.41
CA GLY A 99 -2.08 -11.38 10.41
C GLY A 99 -0.87 -12.25 10.09
N ASN A 100 -1.11 -13.31 9.34
CA ASN A 100 -0.13 -14.14 8.68
C ASN A 100 -0.32 -14.01 7.16
N PHE A 101 0.47 -13.13 6.55
CA PHE A 101 0.45 -12.85 5.11
C PHE A 101 1.49 -13.66 4.33
N ASP A 102 1.82 -14.87 4.78
CA ASP A 102 2.53 -15.81 3.92
C ASP A 102 1.61 -16.37 2.82
N VAL A 103 2.20 -16.77 1.70
CA VAL A 103 1.44 -17.33 0.56
C VAL A 103 0.54 -18.48 1.05
N GLY A 104 -0.74 -18.43 0.67
CA GLY A 104 -1.75 -19.43 1.05
C GLY A 104 -2.27 -19.31 2.49
N LYS A 105 -1.98 -18.21 3.19
CA LYS A 105 -2.51 -17.92 4.53
C LYS A 105 -3.59 -16.83 4.45
N GLU A 106 -3.28 -15.60 4.81
CA GLU A 106 -4.24 -14.49 4.81
C GLU A 106 -3.86 -13.43 3.77
N GLU A 107 -4.86 -12.71 3.27
CA GLU A 107 -4.66 -11.60 2.33
C GLU A 107 -4.70 -10.26 3.06
N LEU A 108 -3.77 -9.36 2.73
CA LEU A 108 -3.81 -7.97 3.16
C LEU A 108 -4.76 -7.23 2.21
N GLN A 109 -5.95 -6.88 2.70
CA GLN A 109 -7.01 -6.26 1.90
C GLN A 109 -7.93 -5.37 2.76
N GLY A 110 -8.73 -4.53 2.09
CA GLY A 110 -9.76 -3.70 2.71
C GLY A 110 -9.17 -2.63 3.64
N ALA A 111 -9.91 -2.30 4.72
CA ALA A 111 -9.52 -1.23 5.65
C ALA A 111 -8.11 -1.40 6.25
N GLN A 112 -7.65 -2.65 6.44
CA GLN A 112 -6.30 -2.94 6.90
C GLN A 112 -5.24 -2.60 5.84
N GLU A 113 -5.45 -2.97 4.58
CA GLU A 113 -4.55 -2.61 3.49
C GLU A 113 -4.50 -1.08 3.30
N GLU A 114 -5.67 -0.45 3.24
CA GLU A 114 -5.79 1.00 3.07
C GLU A 114 -5.01 1.75 4.15
N SER A 115 -5.19 1.35 5.42
CA SER A 115 -4.56 2.05 6.55
C SER A 115 -3.05 1.91 6.57
N VAL A 116 -2.49 0.75 6.22
CA VAL A 116 -1.02 0.59 6.17
C VAL A 116 -0.41 1.28 4.95
N ILE A 117 -1.14 1.34 3.83
CA ILE A 117 -0.70 2.07 2.64
C ILE A 117 -0.68 3.57 2.91
N GLU A 118 -1.72 4.13 3.55
CA GLU A 118 -1.74 5.55 3.93
C GLU A 118 -0.68 5.88 4.98
N LEU A 119 -0.48 5.01 5.98
CA LEU A 119 0.62 5.17 6.95
C LEU A 119 1.97 5.21 6.23
N ALA A 120 2.23 4.24 5.34
CA ALA A 120 3.46 4.21 4.57
C ALA A 120 3.61 5.42 3.64
N ARG A 121 2.52 5.94 3.07
CA ARG A 121 2.53 7.16 2.27
C ARG A 121 2.89 8.39 3.08
N TYR A 122 2.39 8.51 4.31
CA TYR A 122 2.78 9.59 5.22
C TYR A 122 4.31 9.61 5.43
N PHE A 123 4.91 8.46 5.75
CA PHE A 123 6.37 8.36 5.93
C PHE A 123 7.12 8.62 4.61
N TYR A 124 6.66 8.04 3.50
CA TYR A 124 7.26 8.24 2.19
C TYR A 124 7.29 9.72 1.78
N ASN A 125 6.20 10.45 2.01
CA ASN A 125 6.09 11.88 1.70
C ASN A 125 7.00 12.75 2.58
N LYS A 126 7.37 12.28 3.77
CA LYS A 126 8.39 12.91 4.63
C LYS A 126 9.83 12.55 4.23
N GLY A 127 10.02 11.77 3.17
CA GLY A 127 11.33 11.30 2.72
C GLY A 127 11.86 10.09 3.53
N CYS A 128 11.05 9.50 4.39
CA CYS A 128 11.44 8.35 5.20
C CYS A 128 11.52 7.07 4.34
N TYR A 129 12.42 6.16 4.72
CA TYR A 129 12.49 4.86 4.09
C TYR A 129 11.37 3.94 4.61
N ILE A 130 10.67 3.25 3.71
CA ILE A 130 9.75 2.18 4.11
C ILE A 130 10.56 0.89 4.06
N ARG A 131 10.73 0.19 5.18
CA ARG A 131 11.49 -1.07 5.27
C ARG A 131 10.56 -2.24 5.57
N PHE A 132 10.60 -3.26 4.74
CA PHE A 132 10.04 -4.56 5.10
C PHE A 132 11.09 -5.37 5.87
N HIS A 133 10.69 -6.07 6.93
CA HIS A 133 11.63 -6.86 7.74
C HIS A 133 12.50 -7.83 6.91
N LYS A 134 11.92 -8.46 5.87
CA LYS A 134 12.63 -9.37 4.96
C LYS A 134 13.71 -8.74 4.08
N GLU A 135 13.82 -7.42 4.01
CA GLU A 135 14.81 -6.78 3.12
C GLU A 135 16.24 -6.98 3.60
N ASN A 136 16.45 -7.17 4.91
CA ASN A 136 17.79 -7.25 5.51
C ASN A 136 18.01 -8.52 6.34
N CYS A 137 17.12 -9.50 6.22
CA CYS A 137 17.29 -10.80 6.88
C CYS A 137 16.48 -11.91 6.18
N HIS A 138 16.85 -13.17 6.41
CA HIS A 138 16.12 -14.34 5.92
C HIS A 138 14.82 -14.56 6.71
N LYS A 139 13.85 -13.66 6.53
CA LYS A 139 12.50 -13.73 7.10
C LYS A 139 11.47 -13.56 5.99
N THR A 140 10.24 -14.01 6.23
CA THR A 140 9.13 -13.78 5.28
C THR A 140 8.37 -12.48 5.56
N CYS A 141 8.49 -11.95 6.77
CA CYS A 141 7.82 -10.75 7.29
C CYS A 141 8.01 -9.50 6.41
N PRO A 142 6.95 -8.72 6.09
CA PRO A 142 5.58 -8.78 6.62
C PRO A 142 4.69 -9.85 5.96
N GLY A 143 5.26 -10.80 5.23
CA GLY A 143 4.56 -11.87 4.56
C GLY A 143 5.16 -12.12 3.18
N SER A 144 5.27 -13.38 2.82
CA SER A 144 5.72 -13.79 1.48
C SER A 144 4.73 -13.42 0.38
N SER A 145 3.43 -13.22 0.68
CA SER A 145 2.44 -12.77 -0.31
C SER A 145 2.50 -11.26 -0.60
N ILE A 146 3.06 -10.46 0.31
CA ILE A 146 3.16 -9.01 0.15
C ILE A 146 4.41 -8.66 -0.67
N SER A 147 4.20 -8.29 -1.93
CA SER A 147 5.26 -7.78 -2.79
C SER A 147 5.60 -6.34 -2.42
N LYS A 148 6.88 -6.09 -2.10
CA LYS A 148 7.40 -4.75 -1.81
C LYS A 148 7.15 -3.79 -2.96
N GLU A 149 7.37 -4.25 -4.20
CA GLU A 149 7.19 -3.45 -5.39
C GLU A 149 5.74 -3.00 -5.57
N LYS A 150 4.79 -3.94 -5.45
CA LYS A 150 3.35 -3.63 -5.55
C LYS A 150 2.89 -2.71 -4.42
N PHE A 151 3.35 -2.95 -3.21
CA PHE A 151 3.07 -2.11 -2.04
C PHE A 151 3.57 -0.67 -2.28
N MET A 152 4.83 -0.50 -2.68
CA MET A 152 5.38 0.84 -2.94
C MET A 152 4.72 1.53 -4.13
N ARG A 153 4.20 0.78 -5.11
CA ARG A 153 3.40 1.34 -6.20
C ARG A 153 2.11 1.98 -5.68
N GLN A 154 1.41 1.30 -4.76
CA GLN A 154 0.24 1.87 -4.10
C GLN A 154 0.61 3.10 -3.26
N VAL A 155 1.67 3.01 -2.45
CA VAL A 155 2.18 4.14 -1.63
C VAL A 155 2.49 5.38 -2.47
N ARG A 156 3.19 5.22 -3.61
CA ARG A 156 3.57 6.33 -4.50
C ARG A 156 2.39 6.92 -5.27
N THR A 157 1.28 6.18 -5.38
CA THR A 157 0.08 6.64 -6.09
C THR A 157 -0.82 7.36 -5.08
N PRO A 158 -1.07 8.67 -5.19
CA PRO A 158 -1.93 9.41 -4.27
C PRO A 158 -3.34 8.82 -4.23
N LYS A 159 -3.98 8.80 -3.05
CA LYS A 159 -5.35 8.33 -2.87
C LYS A 159 -6.35 9.09 -3.76
N GLU A 160 -6.13 10.38 -3.98
CA GLU A 160 -6.88 11.22 -4.93
C GLU A 160 -6.77 10.75 -6.40
N LYS A 161 -5.72 10.03 -6.78
CA LYS A 161 -5.62 9.35 -8.08
C LYS A 161 -6.26 7.97 -8.06
N VAL A 162 -6.45 7.33 -6.91
CA VAL A 162 -7.10 6.01 -6.76
C VAL A 162 -8.63 6.14 -6.69
N ASP A 163 -9.14 7.12 -5.94
CA ASP A 163 -10.57 7.44 -5.87
C ASP A 163 -11.08 8.04 -7.19
N ASN A 164 -10.26 8.81 -7.91
CA ASN A 164 -10.56 9.26 -9.29
C ASN A 164 -10.44 8.14 -10.36
N ILE A 165 -9.93 6.94 -10.06
CA ILE A 165 -9.88 5.84 -11.04
C ILE A 165 -11.20 5.04 -11.07
N LEU A 166 -11.98 5.08 -9.99
CA LEU A 166 -13.19 4.26 -9.84
C LEU A 166 -14.50 5.02 -10.08
N GLU A 167 -14.47 6.35 -10.20
CA GLU A 167 -15.65 7.16 -10.52
C GLU A 167 -15.47 8.10 -11.73
N TYR A 168 -14.88 7.62 -12.83
CA TYR A 168 -15.09 8.25 -14.14
C TYR A 168 -16.38 7.74 -14.75
N LYS A 169 -17.49 8.36 -14.36
CA LYS A 169 -18.78 8.10 -14.99
C LYS A 169 -18.81 8.47 -16.48
N ASP A 170 -17.86 9.28 -16.96
CA ASP A 170 -17.58 9.46 -18.40
C ASP A 170 -16.08 9.74 -18.65
N LYS A 171 -15.28 8.72 -19.01
CA LYS A 171 -13.94 8.97 -19.57
C LYS A 171 -14.10 9.69 -20.92
N PRO A 172 -13.35 10.77 -21.19
CA PRO A 172 -13.51 11.54 -22.42
C PRO A 172 -13.15 10.69 -23.65
N ILE A 173 -13.73 11.04 -24.79
CA ILE A 173 -13.30 10.52 -26.07
C ILE A 173 -11.89 11.08 -26.34
N LEU A 174 -10.88 10.22 -26.36
CA LEU A 174 -9.53 10.60 -26.79
C LEU A 174 -9.28 10.15 -28.23
N LYS A 175 -8.62 11.01 -28.98
CA LYS A 175 -8.15 10.79 -30.35
C LYS A 175 -6.86 11.56 -30.56
N GLU A 176 -6.22 11.35 -31.71
CA GLU A 176 -5.04 12.12 -32.10
C GLU A 176 -5.25 13.64 -31.90
N GLY A 177 -4.24 14.29 -31.33
CA GLY A 177 -4.27 15.70 -30.93
C GLY A 177 -4.89 15.98 -29.56
N SER A 178 -5.43 14.98 -28.85
CA SER A 178 -5.87 15.17 -27.46
C SER A 178 -4.65 15.39 -26.55
N GLU A 179 -4.77 16.32 -25.60
CA GLU A 179 -3.73 16.58 -24.60
C GLU A 179 -4.36 16.78 -23.22
N ASN A 180 -4.14 15.82 -22.31
CA ASN A 180 -4.63 15.87 -20.92
C ASN A 180 -4.11 14.67 -20.10
N GLU A 181 -4.42 14.65 -18.80
CA GLU A 181 -4.04 13.56 -17.89
C GLU A 181 -4.64 12.18 -18.25
N TYR A 182 -5.74 12.10 -19.00
CA TYR A 182 -6.26 10.81 -19.48
C TYR A 182 -5.42 10.23 -20.61
N VAL A 183 -4.76 11.08 -21.40
CA VAL A 183 -3.77 10.63 -22.38
C VAL A 183 -2.57 10.01 -21.65
N LYS A 184 -2.10 10.60 -20.54
CA LYS A 184 -1.06 9.97 -19.71
C LYS A 184 -1.52 8.63 -19.14
N LEU A 185 -2.76 8.55 -18.67
CA LEU A 185 -3.34 7.27 -18.21
C LEU A 185 -3.36 6.23 -19.33
N LEU A 186 -3.79 6.64 -20.52
CA LEU A 186 -3.84 5.80 -21.72
C LEU A 186 -2.43 5.30 -22.11
N GLN A 187 -1.46 6.20 -22.25
CA GLN A 187 -0.08 5.90 -22.61
C GLN A 187 0.55 4.93 -21.61
N ASN A 188 0.40 5.19 -20.30
CA ASN A 188 0.87 4.28 -19.26
C ASN A 188 0.27 2.87 -19.40
N ARG A 189 -1.04 2.76 -19.65
CA ARG A 189 -1.72 1.47 -19.80
C ARG A 189 -1.32 0.74 -21.07
N LEU A 190 -1.24 1.43 -22.20
CA LEU A 190 -0.79 0.86 -23.45
C LEU A 190 0.65 0.38 -23.36
N ASN A 191 1.53 1.15 -22.72
CA ASN A 191 2.92 0.77 -22.46
C ASN A 191 3.00 -0.45 -21.52
N TYR A 192 2.21 -0.48 -20.46
CA TYR A 192 2.11 -1.63 -19.56
C TYR A 192 1.69 -2.91 -20.29
N PHE A 193 0.76 -2.81 -21.25
CA PHE A 193 0.36 -3.94 -22.09
C PHE A 193 1.33 -4.24 -23.25
N GLY A 194 2.43 -3.50 -23.38
CA GLY A 194 3.44 -3.73 -24.41
C GLY A 194 3.08 -3.17 -25.79
N PHE A 195 2.08 -2.30 -25.92
CA PHE A 195 1.68 -1.71 -27.21
C PHE A 195 2.61 -0.59 -27.70
N ASN A 196 3.51 -0.10 -26.84
CA ASN A 196 4.50 0.95 -27.11
C ASN A 196 3.88 2.25 -27.63
N ALA A 197 3.23 3.00 -26.74
CA ALA A 197 2.59 4.29 -27.00
C ALA A 197 3.55 5.48 -27.03
N GLY A 198 4.86 5.25 -26.81
CA GLY A 198 5.86 6.30 -26.65
C GLY A 198 5.99 6.79 -25.21
N GLU A 199 6.55 7.98 -25.05
CA GLU A 199 6.69 8.63 -23.75
C GLU A 199 5.31 8.95 -23.15
N THR A 200 5.23 8.98 -21.82
CA THR A 200 3.99 9.30 -21.12
C THR A 200 3.92 10.80 -20.82
N ASP A 201 3.87 11.59 -21.89
CA ASP A 201 3.88 13.05 -21.88
C ASP A 201 2.47 13.66 -21.74
N GLY A 202 1.43 12.89 -22.04
CA GLY A 202 0.05 13.36 -22.05
C GLY A 202 -0.42 13.92 -23.39
N ILE A 203 0.35 13.72 -24.46
CA ILE A 203 0.04 14.17 -25.82
C ILE A 203 -0.30 12.96 -26.68
N PHE A 204 -1.51 12.94 -27.24
CA PHE A 204 -1.98 11.83 -28.08
C PHE A 204 -1.44 12.04 -29.51
N GLY A 205 -0.15 11.73 -29.70
CA GLY A 205 0.52 11.75 -30.99
C GLY A 205 0.47 10.41 -31.72
N GLU A 206 1.20 10.33 -32.85
CA GLU A 206 1.24 9.19 -33.77
C GLU A 206 1.53 7.85 -33.06
N LYS A 207 2.52 7.82 -32.15
CA LYS A 207 2.86 6.61 -31.38
C LYS A 207 1.70 6.13 -30.50
N THR A 208 0.98 7.04 -29.87
CA THR A 208 -0.19 6.71 -29.05
C THR A 208 -1.35 6.22 -29.93
N LEU A 209 -1.56 6.83 -31.11
CA LEU A 209 -2.55 6.39 -32.09
C LEU A 209 -2.31 4.95 -32.55
N ASP A 210 -1.08 4.64 -32.93
CA ASP A 210 -0.69 3.29 -33.34
C ASP A 210 -0.89 2.27 -32.22
N ALA A 211 -0.51 2.62 -30.99
CA ALA A 211 -0.71 1.77 -29.83
C ALA A 211 -2.21 1.53 -29.54
N VAL A 212 -3.07 2.56 -29.66
CA VAL A 212 -4.53 2.39 -29.51
C VAL A 212 -5.08 1.46 -30.59
N LYS A 213 -4.68 1.63 -31.86
CA LYS A 213 -5.13 0.76 -32.95
C LYS A 213 -4.71 -0.70 -32.71
N ARG A 214 -3.49 -0.94 -32.23
CA ARG A 214 -3.00 -2.28 -31.87
C ARG A 214 -3.80 -2.88 -30.71
N PHE A 215 -4.09 -2.09 -29.68
CA PHE A 215 -4.94 -2.50 -28.56
C PHE A 215 -6.36 -2.84 -29.01
N GLN A 216 -6.99 -1.99 -29.81
CA GLN A 216 -8.33 -2.24 -30.35
C GLN A 216 -8.35 -3.53 -31.18
N LYS A 217 -7.33 -3.75 -32.01
CA LYS A 217 -7.18 -4.99 -32.80
C LYS A 217 -7.03 -6.21 -31.91
N SER A 218 -6.18 -6.16 -30.86
CA SER A 218 -5.97 -7.28 -29.95
C SER A 218 -7.21 -7.64 -29.13
N ARG A 219 -8.12 -6.67 -28.93
CA ARG A 219 -9.37 -6.82 -28.18
C ARG A 219 -10.60 -7.02 -29.07
N LYS A 220 -10.43 -7.21 -30.38
CA LYS A 220 -11.53 -7.37 -31.36
C LYS A 220 -12.55 -6.21 -31.31
N LEU A 221 -12.06 -4.99 -31.08
CA LEU A 221 -12.84 -3.75 -31.12
C LEU A 221 -12.77 -3.11 -32.51
N LYS A 222 -13.61 -2.09 -32.75
CA LYS A 222 -13.51 -1.26 -33.96
C LYS A 222 -12.17 -0.52 -33.94
N VAL A 223 -11.31 -0.80 -34.92
CA VAL A 223 -9.97 -0.21 -35.02
C VAL A 223 -10.05 1.16 -35.69
N ASN A 224 -10.43 2.17 -34.91
CA ASN A 224 -10.56 3.57 -35.36
C ASN A 224 -9.54 4.51 -34.71
N GLY A 225 -8.71 4.02 -33.78
CA GLY A 225 -7.74 4.85 -33.07
C GLY A 225 -8.35 5.79 -32.03
N VAL A 226 -9.63 5.62 -31.70
CA VAL A 226 -10.38 6.48 -30.76
C VAL A 226 -10.65 5.72 -29.45
N MET A 227 -10.25 6.30 -28.33
CA MET A 227 -10.61 5.80 -27.00
C MET A 227 -12.01 6.28 -26.62
N ASP A 228 -13.02 5.59 -27.15
CA ASP A 228 -14.42 5.77 -26.77
C ASP A 228 -14.80 4.98 -25.51
N LYS A 229 -16.04 5.15 -25.04
CA LYS A 229 -16.56 4.46 -23.84
C LYS A 229 -16.35 2.94 -23.88
N LYS A 230 -16.51 2.31 -25.06
CA LYS A 230 -16.35 0.86 -25.23
C LYS A 230 -14.87 0.45 -25.13
N THR A 231 -13.99 1.23 -25.75
CA THR A 231 -12.55 0.99 -25.73
C THR A 231 -11.97 1.18 -24.33
N TRP A 232 -12.43 2.22 -23.61
CA TRP A 232 -12.14 2.43 -22.20
C TRP A 232 -12.61 1.28 -21.32
N ALA A 233 -13.86 0.84 -21.49
CA ALA A 233 -14.40 -0.28 -20.71
C ALA A 233 -13.55 -1.55 -20.91
N CYS A 234 -13.17 -1.86 -22.15
CA CYS A 234 -12.35 -3.03 -22.47
C CYS A 234 -10.92 -2.94 -21.91
N MET A 235 -10.35 -1.75 -21.79
CA MET A 235 -9.00 -1.55 -21.24
C MET A 235 -8.93 -1.81 -19.73
N PHE A 236 -10.03 -1.59 -19.02
CA PHE A 236 -10.09 -1.67 -17.55
C PHE A 236 -11.03 -2.79 -17.03
N SER A 237 -11.66 -3.57 -17.91
CA SER A 237 -12.39 -4.78 -17.53
C SER A 237 -11.40 -5.84 -17.02
N ARG A 238 -11.65 -6.37 -15.82
CA ARG A 238 -10.90 -7.47 -15.20
C ARG A 238 -11.04 -8.76 -15.99
#